data_AF-A0A6V7JKW2-F1
#
_entry.id   AF-A0A6V7JKW2-F1
#
_cell.length_a   1.000
_cell.length_b   1.000
_cell.length_c   1.000
_cell.angle_alpha   90.00
_cell.angle_beta   90.00
_cell.angle_gamma   90.00
#
_symmetry.space_group_name_H-M   'P 1'
#
loop_
_entity.id
_entity.type
_entity.pdbx_description
1 polymer ?
#
loop_
_entity_poly.entity_id
_entity_poly.type
_entity_poly.pdbx_seq_one_letter_code
_entity_poly.pdbx_strand_id
1 'polypeptide(L)' 'MTTPLLQTRVFYGLKTDVIGNAHYITDNDVLYPVGNALAVHNFPERNQRLLRLPDKYEINIIAVTPN' A
#
# COMPACT_ATOMS: atom_id res chain seq x y z
N MET A 1 1.45 -20.68 26.91
CA MET A 1 2.40 -20.68 25.77
C MET A 1 1.87 -19.69 24.75
N THR A 2 2.67 -18.69 24.36
CA THR A 2 2.28 -17.66 23.39
C THR A 2 2.40 -18.20 21.97
N THR A 3 1.30 -18.30 21.26
CA THR A 3 1.26 -18.75 19.86
C THR A 3 1.98 -17.72 18.97
N PRO A 4 2.96 -18.11 18.14
CA PRO A 4 3.62 -17.17 17.24
C PRO A 4 2.61 -16.62 16.22
N LEU A 5 2.51 -15.29 16.13
CA LEU A 5 1.67 -14.62 15.14
C LEU A 5 2.48 -14.36 13.87
N LEU A 6 1.94 -14.76 12.73
CA LEU A 6 2.49 -14.37 11.43
C LEU A 6 2.10 -12.91 11.15
N GLN A 7 3.11 -12.07 10.97
CA GLN A 7 2.93 -10.69 10.54
C GLN A 7 3.47 -10.55 9.12
N THR A 8 2.65 -9.98 8.22
CA THR A 8 3.12 -9.70 6.87
C THR A 8 4.21 -8.62 6.91
N ARG A 9 5.37 -8.92 6.33
CA ARG A 9 6.51 -8.01 6.28
C ARG A 9 6.46 -7.07 5.08
N VAL A 10 6.07 -7.58 3.92
CA VAL A 10 6.00 -6.79 2.69
C VAL A 10 5.03 -7.45 1.70
N PHE A 11 4.34 -6.63 0.93
CA PHE A 11 3.55 -7.00 -0.24
C PHE A 11 4.30 -6.56 -1.50
N TYR A 12 4.40 -7.49 -2.43
CA TYR A 12 4.95 -7.24 -3.75
C TYR A 12 3.84 -7.15 -4.78
N GLY A 13 4.00 -6.24 -5.73
CA GLY A 13 3.06 -6.02 -6.83
C GLY A 13 2.53 -4.59 -6.88
N LEU A 14 1.90 -4.27 -8.01
CA LEU A 14 1.24 -3.00 -8.30
C LEU A 14 -0.04 -3.32 -9.07
N LYS A 15 -1.18 -2.77 -8.65
CA LYS A 15 -2.43 -2.90 -9.39
C LYS A 15 -2.41 -1.94 -10.60
N THR A 16 -2.28 -2.47 -11.81
CA THR A 16 -2.03 -1.69 -13.04
C THR A 16 -3.29 -1.26 -13.79
N ASP A 17 -4.45 -1.75 -13.39
CA ASP A 17 -5.77 -1.42 -13.93
C ASP A 17 -6.37 -0.13 -13.34
N VAL A 18 -5.76 0.41 -12.28
CA VAL A 18 -6.12 1.71 -11.69
C VAL A 18 -5.30 2.81 -12.37
N ILE A 19 -5.97 3.77 -13.00
CA ILE A 19 -5.31 4.94 -13.61
C ILE A 19 -4.77 5.84 -12.50
N GLY A 20 -3.54 6.33 -12.66
CA GLY A 20 -2.90 7.18 -11.64
C GLY A 20 -2.60 6.41 -10.35
N ASN A 21 -2.26 5.13 -10.44
CA ASN A 21 -2.09 4.24 -9.30
C ASN A 21 -0.88 4.51 -8.39
N ALA A 22 0.05 5.40 -8.75
CA ALA A 22 1.24 5.65 -7.96
C ALA A 22 1.42 7.14 -7.71
N HIS A 23 1.59 7.49 -6.43
CA HIS A 23 1.77 8.87 -6.01
C HIS A 23 2.91 8.97 -5.00
N TYR A 24 3.75 9.99 -5.16
CA TYR A 24 4.64 10.42 -4.09
C TYR A 24 3.84 11.22 -3.07
N ILE A 25 3.85 10.78 -1.81
CA ILE A 25 3.25 11.51 -0.67
C ILE A 25 4.31 12.41 -0.04
N THR A 26 5.54 11.93 0.00
CA THR A 26 6.76 12.66 0.33
C THR A 26 7.84 12.28 -0.69
N ASP A 27 9.03 12.86 -0.60
CA ASP A 27 10.17 12.48 -1.45
C ASP A 27 10.57 11.01 -1.31
N ASN A 28 10.23 10.38 -0.17
CA ASN A 28 10.62 9.00 0.16
C ASN A 28 9.44 8.03 0.22
N ASP A 29 8.22 8.52 0.43
CA ASP A 29 7.02 7.70 0.57
C ASP A 29 6.22 7.66 -0.73
N VAL A 30 6.06 6.44 -1.26
CA VAL A 30 5.22 6.17 -2.43
C VAL A 30 3.95 5.44 -2.00
N LEU A 31 2.80 6.00 -2.35
CA LEU A 31 1.48 5.40 -2.21
C LEU A 31 1.11 4.66 -3.49
N TYR A 32 0.73 3.39 -3.39
CA TYR A 32 0.25 2.60 -4.52
C TYR A 32 -0.66 1.43 -4.11
N PRO A 33 -1.55 0.94 -4.99
CA PRO A 33 -2.39 -0.21 -4.72
C PRO A 33 -1.62 -1.51 -4.96
N VAL A 34 -1.77 -2.45 -4.03
CA VAL A 34 -1.20 -3.80 -4.11
C VAL A 34 -2.24 -4.83 -3.64
N GLY A 35 -2.68 -5.68 -4.56
CA GLY A 35 -3.78 -6.62 -4.29
C GLY A 35 -5.03 -5.89 -3.81
N ASN A 36 -5.49 -6.23 -2.59
CA ASN A 36 -6.62 -5.58 -1.92
C ASN A 36 -6.19 -4.59 -0.79
N ALA A 37 -5.02 -3.97 -0.93
CA ALA A 37 -4.51 -3.01 0.03
C ALA A 37 -3.85 -1.81 -0.67
N LEU A 38 -3.80 -0.69 0.03
CA LEU A 38 -2.94 0.44 -0.33
C LEU A 38 -1.63 0.33 0.46
N ALA A 39 -0.51 0.36 -0.24
CA ALA A 39 0.82 0.40 0.36
C ALA A 39 1.32 1.84 0.40
N VAL A 40 1.79 2.27 1.57
CA VAL A 40 2.65 3.44 1.72
C VAL A 40 4.05 2.92 1.99
N HIS A 41 4.93 3.03 1.01
CA HIS A 41 6.26 2.45 1.05
C HIS A 41 7.32 3.54 1.13
N ASN A 42 8.09 3.53 2.22
CA ASN A 42 9.35 4.23 2.33
C ASN A 42 10.49 3.34 1.81
N PHE A 43 10.95 3.60 0.59
CA PHE A 43 11.97 2.76 -0.06
C PHE A 43 13.34 2.80 0.64
N PRO A 44 13.87 3.98 1.06
CA PRO A 44 15.13 4.04 1.79
C PRO A 44 15.13 3.22 3.08
N GLU A 45 14.05 3.31 3.87
CA GLU A 45 13.92 2.61 5.14
C GLU A 45 13.41 1.17 5.00
N ARG A 46 13.05 0.74 3.78
CA ARG A 46 12.43 -0.57 3.49
C ARG A 46 11.21 -0.84 4.37
N ASN A 47 10.45 0.20 4.65
CA ASN A 47 9.30 0.17 5.53
C ASN A 47 8.02 0.31 4.71
N GLN A 48 7.12 -0.67 4.81
CA GLN A 48 5.86 -0.66 4.09
C GLN A 48 4.70 -0.72 5.09
N ARG A 49 3.88 0.33 5.06
CA ARG A 49 2.61 0.39 5.80
C ARG A 49 1.47 -0.01 4.87
N LEU A 50 0.54 -0.80 5.38
CA LEU A 50 -0.56 -1.35 4.60
C LEU A 50 -1.90 -0.88 5.15
N LEU A 51 -2.66 -0.22 4.30
CA LEU A 51 -4.07 0.11 4.50
C LEU A 51 -4.87 -0.98 3.81
N ARG A 52 -5.31 -1.99 4.57
CA ARG A 52 -6.09 -3.11 4.05
C ARG A 52 -7.56 -2.70 3.90
N LEU A 53 -8.14 -2.99 2.75
CA LEU A 53 -9.57 -2.89 2.56
C LEU A 53 -10.23 -4.20 2.99
N PRO A 54 -11.51 -4.19 3.41
CA PRO A 54 -12.27 -5.43 3.58
C PRO A 54 -12.38 -6.17 2.24
N ASP A 55 -12.43 -7.52 2.29
CA ASP A 55 -12.36 -8.39 1.11
C ASP A 55 -13.45 -8.18 0.05
N LYS A 56 -14.52 -7.44 0.39
CA LYS A 56 -15.63 -7.13 -0.52
C LYS A 56 -15.39 -5.91 -1.40
N TYR A 57 -14.36 -5.13 -1.08
CA TYR A 57 -14.06 -3.87 -1.78
C TYR A 57 -12.80 -4.03 -2.59
N GLU A 58 -12.71 -3.27 -3.68
CA GLU A 58 -11.50 -3.16 -4.48
C GLU A 58 -11.15 -1.70 -4.68
N ILE A 59 -9.85 -1.43 -4.77
CA ILE A 59 -9.34 -0.11 -5.11
C ILE A 59 -9.56 0.11 -6.61
N ASN A 60 -10.26 1.19 -6.95
CA ASN A 60 -10.56 1.59 -8.33
C ASN A 60 -10.11 3.02 -8.66
N ILE A 61 -9.99 3.90 -7.66
CA ILE A 61 -9.56 5.30 -7.80
C ILE A 61 -8.68 5.66 -6.61
N ILE A 62 -7.63 6.43 -6.86
CA ILE A 62 -6.77 7.03 -5.83
C ILE A 62 -6.71 8.54 -6.09
N ALA A 63 -6.84 9.32 -5.02
CA ALA A 63 -6.69 10.77 -5.06
C ALA A 63 -5.88 11.20 -3.84
N VAL A 64 -4.89 12.06 -4.07
CA VAL A 64 -4.05 12.64 -3.03
C VAL A 64 -4.25 14.14 -3.07
N THR A 65 -4.57 14.74 -1.93
CA THR A 65 -4.67 16.19 -1.81
C THR A 65 -3.28 16.82 -1.91
N PRO A 66 -3.14 17.98 -2.59
CA PRO A 66 -1.91 18.76 -2.48
C PRO A 66 -1.71 19.21 -1.02
N ASN A 67 -0.46 19.20 -0.58
CA ASN A 67 -0.04 19.76 0.72
C ASN A 67 -0.05 21.29 0.70
#